data_AF-A0A1F9DY12-F1
#
_entry.id   AF-A0A1F9DY12-F1
#
_cell.length_a   1.000
_cell.length_b   1.000
_cell.length_c   1.000
_cell.angle_alpha   90.00
_cell.angle_beta   90.00
_cell.angle_gamma   90.00
#
_symmetry.space_group_name_H-M   'P 1'
#
loop_
_entity.id
_entity.type
_entity.pdbx_description
1 polymer ?
#
loop_
_entity_poly.entity_id
_entity_poly.type
_entity_poly.pdbx_seq_one_letter_code
_entity_poly.pdbx_strand_id
1 'polypeptide(L)'
;MKKKDSVLFKPLVDTSEKYLRDYCDGKQEDDDRAKIALRVLSLYRQILKIEKEREQIKSEWQKLVTGVAELKKVTARKPKKKKGKSLKKTKSKCS
;
A
#
# COMPACT_ATOMS: atom_id res chain seq x y z
N MET A 1 -3.68 10.24 -10.08
CA MET A 1 -2.65 9.60 -9.21
C MET A 1 -1.51 10.60 -9.05
N LYS A 2 -1.03 10.87 -7.83
CA LYS A 2 0.20 11.66 -7.65
C LYS A 2 1.34 10.95 -8.40
N LYS A 3 2.20 11.71 -9.09
CA LYS A 3 3.39 11.15 -9.77
C LYS A 3 4.23 10.40 -8.72
N LYS A 4 4.78 9.23 -9.09
CA LYS A 4 5.70 8.49 -8.22
C LYS A 4 6.91 9.36 -7.91
N ASP A 5 7.41 9.29 -6.68
CA ASP A 5 8.56 10.07 -6.23
C ASP A 5 9.79 9.70 -7.08
N SER A 6 9.90 8.43 -7.50
CA SER A 6 10.91 7.94 -8.43
C SER A 6 10.98 8.65 -9.78
N VAL A 7 9.86 9.21 -10.27
CA VAL A 7 9.83 9.97 -11.53
C VAL A 7 10.41 11.36 -11.34
N LEU A 8 10.22 11.96 -10.16
CA LEU A 8 10.71 13.30 -9.85
C LEU A 8 12.24 13.34 -9.76
N PHE A 9 12.85 12.26 -9.28
CA PHE A 9 14.30 12.19 -9.07
C PHE A 9 15.08 11.70 -10.29
N LYS A 10 14.42 11.24 -11.35
CA LYS A 10 15.08 10.64 -12.51
C LYS A 10 16.14 11.55 -13.17
N PRO A 11 15.90 12.86 -13.38
CA PRO A 11 16.93 13.74 -13.95
C PRO A 11 18.21 13.82 -13.09
N LEU A 12 18.06 13.76 -11.76
CA LEU A 12 19.18 13.79 -10.83
C LEU A 12 19.96 12.47 -10.85
N VAL A 13 19.26 11.35 -10.99
CA VAL A 13 19.85 10.01 -11.18
C VAL A 13 20.64 9.97 -12.47
N ASP A 14 20.04 10.39 -13.60
CA ASP A 14 20.70 10.38 -14.91
C ASP A 14 21.99 11.21 -14.89
N THR A 15 21.95 12.38 -14.23
CA THR A 15 23.14 13.23 -14.04
C THR A 15 24.21 12.56 -13.20
N SER A 16 23.82 11.93 -12.09
CA SER A 16 24.74 11.25 -11.19
C SER A 16 25.37 10.00 -11.83
N GLU A 17 24.59 9.24 -12.59
CA GLU A 17 25.10 8.09 -13.36
C GLU A 17 26.10 8.53 -14.41
N LYS A 18 25.80 9.59 -15.16
CA LYS A 18 26.72 10.14 -16.15
C LYS A 18 28.03 10.58 -15.49
N TYR A 19 27.95 11.34 -14.40
CA TYR A 19 29.12 11.79 -13.68
C TYR A 19 30.00 10.62 -13.22
N LEU A 20 29.40 9.57 -12.67
CA LEU A 20 30.15 8.39 -12.22
C LEU A 20 30.80 7.61 -13.37
N ARG A 21 30.15 7.54 -14.54
CA ARG A 21 30.79 6.94 -15.72
C ARG A 21 32.00 7.75 -16.15
N ASP A 22 31.85 9.07 -16.23
CA ASP A 22 32.96 9.96 -16.59
C ASP A 22 34.11 9.88 -15.55
N TYR A 23 33.79 9.75 -14.27
CA TYR A 23 34.76 9.54 -13.20
C TYR A 23 35.48 8.18 -13.32
N CYS A 24 34.75 7.09 -13.58
CA CYS A 24 35.35 5.77 -13.83
C CYS A 24 36.22 5.73 -15.09
N ASP A 25 35.89 6.54 -16.11
CA ASP A 25 36.68 6.70 -17.33
C ASP A 25 37.92 7.60 -17.13
N GLY A 26 38.12 8.17 -15.93
CA GLY A 26 39.20 9.13 -15.65
C GLY A 26 38.99 10.53 -16.25
N LYS A 27 37.78 10.86 -16.72
CA LYS A 27 37.43 12.18 -17.26
C LYS A 27 36.97 13.17 -16.17
N GLN A 28 36.72 12.68 -14.96
CA GLN A 28 36.46 13.45 -13.75
C GLN A 28 37.36 12.94 -12.64
N GLU A 29 37.88 13.84 -11.82
CA GLU A 29 38.83 13.51 -10.75
C GLU A 29 38.34 13.99 -9.36
N ASP A 30 37.19 14.66 -9.30
CA ASP A 30 36.61 15.12 -8.03
C ASP A 30 35.88 13.96 -7.31
N ASP A 31 36.64 13.34 -6.39
CA ASP A 31 36.22 12.24 -5.52
C ASP A 31 35.01 12.57 -4.66
N ASP A 32 34.89 13.82 -4.18
CA ASP A 32 33.80 14.20 -3.29
C ASP A 32 32.49 14.29 -4.06
N ARG A 33 32.52 14.80 -5.29
CA ARG A 33 31.37 14.70 -6.20
C ARG A 33 31.04 13.26 -6.57
N ALA A 34 32.04 12.39 -6.75
CA ALA A 34 31.79 10.97 -7.00
C ALA A 34 31.07 10.30 -5.81
N LYS A 35 31.49 10.59 -4.57
CA LYS A 35 30.80 10.11 -3.36
C LYS A 35 29.35 10.60 -3.28
N ILE A 36 29.11 11.87 -3.63
CA ILE A 36 27.74 12.44 -3.66
C ILE A 36 26.89 11.72 -4.71
N ALA A 37 27.41 11.55 -5.93
CA ALA A 37 26.70 10.85 -7.01
C ALA A 37 26.36 9.40 -6.61
N LEU A 38 27.30 8.67 -5.99
CA LEU A 38 27.04 7.34 -5.44
C LEU A 38 25.93 7.36 -4.38
N ARG A 39 25.94 8.36 -3.51
CA ARG A 39 24.91 8.51 -2.48
C ARG A 39 23.53 8.75 -3.08
N VAL A 40 23.43 9.57 -4.13
CA VAL A 40 22.19 9.78 -4.89
C VAL A 40 21.66 8.45 -5.41
N LEU A 41 22.49 7.65 -6.10
CA LEU A 41 22.08 6.35 -6.64
C LEU A 41 21.65 5.38 -5.54
N SER A 42 22.37 5.35 -4.42
CA SER A 42 22.02 4.51 -3.27
C SER A 42 20.66 4.87 -2.69
N LEU A 43 20.37 6.16 -2.50
CA LEU A 43 19.09 6.63 -1.98
C LEU A 43 17.95 6.37 -2.98
N TYR A 44 18.19 6.58 -4.27
CA TYR A 44 17.19 6.29 -5.30
C TYR A 44 16.75 4.82 -5.30
N ARG A 45 17.70 3.88 -5.13
CA ARG A 45 17.37 2.45 -4.98
C ARG A 45 16.49 2.16 -3.78
N GLN A 46 16.72 2.85 -2.65
CA GLN A 46 15.87 2.72 -1.46
C GLN A 46 14.46 3.25 -1.71
N ILE A 47 14.33 4.39 -2.40
CA ILE A 47 13.03 4.96 -2.80
C ILE A 47 12.26 3.96 -3.66
N LEU A 48 12.89 3.38 -4.68
CA LEU A 48 12.25 2.37 -5.54
C LEU A 48 11.77 1.14 -4.75
N LYS A 49 12.56 0.67 -3.78
CA LYS A 49 12.17 -0.45 -2.91
C LYS A 49 10.93 -0.11 -2.09
N ILE A 50 10.91 1.06 -1.46
CA ILE A 50 9.78 1.53 -0.65
C ILE A 50 8.53 1.72 -1.52
N GLU A 51 8.66 2.26 -2.74
CA GLU A 51 7.53 2.38 -3.66
C GLU A 51 6.92 1.04 -4.00
N LYS A 52 7.74 0.02 -4.28
CA LYS A 52 7.28 -1.35 -4.53
C LYS A 52 6.58 -1.94 -3.31
N GLU A 53 7.15 -1.79 -2.11
CA GLU A 53 6.53 -2.25 -0.85
C GLU A 53 5.18 -1.57 -0.62
N ARG A 54 5.09 -0.25 -0.85
CA ARG A 54 3.82 0.50 -0.75
C ARG A 54 2.76 0.00 -1.74
N GLU A 55 3.14 -0.36 -2.96
CA GLU A 55 2.23 -0.94 -3.95
C GLU A 55 1.71 -2.31 -3.52
N GLN A 56 2.59 -3.16 -2.97
CA GLN A 56 2.20 -4.45 -2.43
C GLN A 56 1.22 -4.30 -1.26
N ILE A 57 1.52 -3.43 -0.29
CA ILE A 57 0.64 -3.15 0.85
C ILE A 57 -0.72 -2.65 0.39
N LYS A 58 -0.78 -1.75 -0.61
CA LYS A 58 -2.05 -1.27 -1.18
C LYS A 58 -2.86 -2.41 -1.80
N SER A 59 -2.21 -3.31 -2.53
CA SER A 59 -2.87 -4.48 -3.13
C SER A 59 -3.43 -5.42 -2.06
N GLU A 60 -2.64 -5.74 -1.03
CA GLU A 60 -3.08 -6.58 0.09
C GLU A 60 -4.22 -5.93 0.88
N TRP A 61 -4.11 -4.62 1.16
CA TRP A 61 -5.18 -3.86 1.82
C TRP A 61 -6.48 -3.91 1.02
N GLN A 62 -6.42 -3.75 -0.30
CA GLN A 62 -7.60 -3.81 -1.16
C GLN A 62 -8.25 -5.21 -1.13
N LYS A 63 -7.46 -6.29 -1.11
CA LYS A 63 -7.97 -7.65 -0.95
C LYS A 63 -8.69 -7.83 0.41
N LEU A 64 -8.11 -7.32 1.49
CA LEU A 64 -8.72 -7.35 2.82
C LEU A 64 -10.04 -6.58 2.86
N VAL A 65 -10.10 -5.39 2.28
CA VAL A 65 -11.33 -4.59 2.19
C VAL A 65 -12.44 -5.37 1.47
N THR A 66 -12.12 -6.02 0.34
CA THR A 66 -13.08 -6.87 -0.38
C THR A 66 -13.54 -8.05 0.46
N GLY A 67 -12.63 -8.78 1.10
CA GLY A 67 -12.97 -9.91 1.97
C GLY A 67 -13.84 -9.50 3.17
N VAL A 68 -13.56 -8.35 3.79
CA VAL A 68 -14.40 -7.79 4.86
C VAL A 68 -15.79 -7.41 4.34
N ALA A 69 -15.90 -6.86 3.14
CA ALA A 69 -17.18 -6.53 2.53
C ALA A 69 -18.02 -7.79 2.25
N GLU A 70 -17.40 -8.89 1.82
CA GLU A 70 -18.06 -10.18 1.63
C GLU A 70 -18.53 -10.79 2.95
N LEU A 71 -17.69 -10.77 3.98
CA LEU A 71 -18.06 -11.23 5.34
C LEU A 71 -19.29 -10.46 5.87
N LYS A 72 -19.33 -9.14 5.68
CA LYS A 72 -20.49 -8.31 6.05
C LYS A 72 -21.76 -8.73 5.30
N LYS A 73 -21.67 -9.06 4.01
CA LYS A 73 -22.81 -9.54 3.22
C LYS A 73 -23.34 -10.89 3.70
N VAL A 74 -22.46 -11.84 4.04
CA VAL A 74 -22.84 -13.17 4.53
C VAL A 74 -23.49 -13.08 5.91
N THR A 75 -22.93 -12.25 6.80
CA THR A 75 -23.45 -12.06 8.17
C THR A 75 -24.77 -11.30 8.20
N ALA A 76 -24.97 -10.31 7.31
CA ALA A 76 -26.24 -9.59 7.18
C ALA A 76 -27.39 -10.46 6.64
N ARG A 77 -27.08 -11.54 5.89
CA ARG A 77 -28.08 -12.46 5.33
C ARG A 77 -28.59 -13.52 6.31
N LYS A 78 -28.12 -13.59 7.57
CA LYS A 78 -28.75 -14.46 8.57
C LYS A 78 -30.14 -13.89 8.91
N PRO A 79 -31.26 -14.55 8.55
CA PRO A 79 -32.55 -14.08 8.99
C PRO A 79 -32.58 -14.20 10.52
N LYS A 80 -32.86 -13.09 11.21
CA LYS A 80 -33.32 -13.14 12.60
C LYS A 80 -34.53 -14.09 12.59
N LYS A 81 -34.37 -15.30 13.12
CA LYS A 81 -35.51 -16.17 13.46
C LYS A 81 -36.40 -15.31 14.36
N LYS A 82 -37.50 -14.79 13.83
CA LYS A 82 -38.60 -14.24 14.62
C LYS A 82 -39.04 -15.40 15.52
N LYS A 83 -38.62 -15.40 16.79
CA LYS A 83 -39.21 -16.27 17.81
C LYS A 83 -40.69 -15.92 17.82
N GLY A 84 -41.49 -16.90 17.40
CA GLY A 84 -42.93 -16.81 17.31
C GLY A 84 -43.54 -16.33 18.64
N LYS A 85 -44.66 -15.63 18.48
CA LYS A 85 -45.49 -15.03 19.51
C LYS A 85 -45.59 -15.87 20.79
N SER A 86 -45.37 -15.18 21.90
CA SER A 86 -45.86 -15.49 23.23
C SER A 86 -47.22 -16.19 23.21
N LEU A 87 -47.26 -17.43 23.71
CA LEU A 87 -48.47 -18.10 24.18
C LEU A 87 -49.01 -17.29 25.38
N LYS A 88 -49.96 -16.38 25.13
CA LYS A 88 -50.77 -15.79 26.18
C LYS A 88 -51.64 -16.89 26.79
N LYS A 89 -51.24 -17.38 27.96
CA LYS A 89 -52.13 -18.01 28.94
C LYS A 89 -53.25 -17.01 29.27
N THR A 90 -54.46 -17.25 28.81
CA THR A 90 -55.67 -16.68 29.41
C THR A 90 -56.33 -17.76 30.26
N LYS A 91 -56.25 -17.58 31.58
CA LYS A 91 -57.09 -18.25 32.59
C LYS A 91 -58.47 -17.58 32.63
N SER A 92 -59.44 -18.33 33.19
CA SER A 92 -60.72 -17.88 33.80
C SER A 92 -61.87 -17.62 32.80
N LYS A 93 -63.10 -18.13 32.97
CA LYS A 93 -63.84 -18.52 34.19
C LYS A 93 -65.01 -19.46 33.83
N CYS A 94 -65.39 -20.36 34.75
CA CYS A 94 -66.66 -21.07 34.74
C CYS A 94 -67.85 -20.12 34.90
N SER A 95 -68.98 -20.45 34.27
CA SER A 95 -70.34 -20.15 34.71
C SER A 95 -71.24 -21.29 34.24
#